data_AF-A0AAU5KG20-F1
#
_entry.id   AF-A0AAU5KG20-F1
#
_cell.length_a   1.000
_cell.length_b   1.000
_cell.length_c   1.000
_cell.angle_alpha   90.00
_cell.angle_beta   90.00
_cell.angle_gamma   90.00
#
_symmetry.space_group_name_H-M   'P 1'
#
loop_
_entity.id
_entity.type
_entity.pdbx_description
1 polymer ?
#
loop_
_entity_poly.entity_id
_entity_poly.type
_entity_poly.pdbx_seq_one_letter_code
_entity_poly.pdbx_strand_id
1 'polypeptide(L)'
;MTAPAGSVLFGVDIGGTGIKGAPVDVTRGEVTEPRFKVLTPHPAAPEAVVAAVREVVDHFGYRGPVGLTFPGVVVGGRTRTAANVDQGWIDLDAEGLFRESLDLPATVLNDADAAGLAEIAHGAGRDQQGVVLVLTFGTGIGSALFVDGKLVPNTELGHLELRGKDAERRASAAARERHELSWADWAVRVDEYLDLVERLFSPQLVIIGGGVSRKHEKFLPLLSKRAATVVPAELRNDAGIVGAAMAAAGPGR
;
A
#
# COMPACT_ATOMS: atom_id res chain seq x y z
N MET A 1 22.45 7.64 15.18
CA MET A 1 21.91 7.36 16.53
C MET A 1 21.07 6.11 16.40
N THR A 2 21.31 5.08 17.19
CA THR A 2 20.52 3.84 17.18
C THR A 2 19.13 4.11 17.76
N ALA A 3 18.10 3.55 17.14
CA ALA A 3 16.72 3.64 17.59
C ALA A 3 16.59 3.13 19.04
N PRO A 4 15.75 3.74 19.90
CA PRO A 4 15.52 3.22 21.24
C PRO A 4 14.96 1.78 21.17
N ALA A 5 15.37 0.94 22.12
CA ALA A 5 14.87 -0.44 22.21
C ALA A 5 13.33 -0.43 22.31
N GLY A 6 12.64 -1.08 21.37
CA GLY A 6 11.19 -1.12 21.28
C GLY A 6 10.55 -0.16 20.27
N SER A 7 11.32 0.58 19.47
CA SER A 7 10.82 1.32 18.29
C SER A 7 11.10 0.62 16.95
N VAL A 8 11.75 -0.55 16.97
CA VAL A 8 11.96 -1.37 15.77
C VAL A 8 10.89 -2.46 15.69
N LEU A 9 10.03 -2.36 14.69
CA LEU A 9 8.97 -3.32 14.39
C LEU A 9 9.20 -3.95 13.02
N PHE A 10 8.50 -5.04 12.71
CA PHE A 10 8.70 -5.73 11.43
C PHE A 10 7.52 -5.53 10.50
N GLY A 11 7.81 -5.09 9.28
CA GLY A 11 6.80 -4.87 8.24
C GLY A 11 6.95 -5.87 7.11
N VAL A 12 5.82 -6.38 6.62
CA VAL A 12 5.74 -7.25 5.44
C VAL A 12 4.75 -6.65 4.44
N ASP A 13 5.22 -6.46 3.21
CA ASP A 13 4.41 -6.04 2.08
C ASP A 13 4.13 -7.25 1.16
N ILE A 14 2.85 -7.66 1.08
CA ILE A 14 2.35 -8.81 0.32
C ILE A 14 1.87 -8.30 -1.04
N GLY A 15 2.81 -8.18 -1.98
CA GLY A 15 2.49 -7.77 -3.35
C GLY A 15 2.09 -8.93 -4.26
N GLY A 16 1.53 -8.62 -5.42
CA GLY A 16 1.14 -9.65 -6.41
C GLY A 16 2.30 -10.40 -7.09
N THR A 17 3.53 -9.87 -7.05
CA THR A 17 4.73 -10.46 -7.70
C THR A 17 5.92 -10.64 -6.75
N GLY A 18 5.71 -10.35 -5.48
CA GLY A 18 6.72 -10.53 -4.44
C GLY A 18 6.19 -10.19 -3.07
N ILE A 19 6.60 -10.99 -2.10
CA ILE A 19 6.40 -10.73 -0.67
C ILE A 19 7.74 -10.26 -0.14
N LYS A 20 7.78 -9.09 0.47
CA LYS A 20 9.02 -8.46 0.96
C LYS A 20 8.85 -7.97 2.38
N GLY A 21 9.88 -8.06 3.19
CA GLY A 21 9.85 -7.58 4.56
C GLY A 21 11.20 -7.08 5.05
N ALA A 22 11.14 -6.27 6.11
CA ALA A 22 12.31 -5.73 6.79
C ALA A 22 11.94 -5.25 8.20
N PRO A 23 12.90 -5.17 9.13
CA PRO A 23 12.75 -4.39 10.35
C PRO A 23 12.74 -2.88 10.02
N VAL A 24 11.93 -2.13 10.76
CA VAL A 24 11.64 -0.70 10.55
C VAL A 24 11.75 0.05 11.86
N ASP A 25 12.51 1.14 11.90
CA ASP A 25 12.39 2.13 12.96
C ASP A 25 11.17 2.99 12.70
N VAL A 26 10.07 2.69 13.39
CA VAL A 26 8.77 3.36 13.19
C VAL A 26 8.75 4.80 13.70
N THR A 27 9.79 5.24 14.42
CA THR A 27 9.94 6.64 14.82
C THR A 27 10.46 7.49 13.65
N ARG A 28 11.34 6.89 12.84
CA ARG A 28 11.98 7.54 11.69
C ARG A 28 11.27 7.25 10.38
N GLY A 29 10.48 6.18 10.32
CA GLY A 29 9.88 5.69 9.07
C GLY A 29 10.90 5.04 8.14
N GLU A 30 11.96 4.47 8.70
CA GLU A 30 13.12 3.96 7.93
C GLU A 30 13.30 2.46 8.12
N VAL A 31 13.54 1.73 7.02
CA VAL A 31 14.00 0.34 7.08
C VAL A 31 15.42 0.31 7.67
N THR A 32 15.65 -0.55 8.66
CA THR A 32 16.95 -0.61 9.35
C THR A 32 17.92 -1.59 8.68
N GLU A 33 17.41 -2.48 7.83
CA GLU A 33 18.17 -3.49 7.10
C GLU A 33 17.66 -3.61 5.65
N PRO A 34 18.48 -4.11 4.71
CA PRO A 34 18.02 -4.39 3.35
C PRO A 34 16.84 -5.36 3.37
N ARG A 35 15.78 -5.01 2.65
CA ARG A 35 14.60 -5.88 2.52
C ARG A 35 14.97 -7.26 1.99
N PHE A 36 14.35 -8.28 2.57
CA PHE A 36 14.35 -9.63 2.01
C PHE A 36 13.07 -9.85 1.21
N LYS A 37 13.19 -10.44 0.02
CA LYS A 37 12.06 -10.66 -0.89
C LYS A 37 12.03 -12.12 -1.32
N VAL A 38 10.85 -12.72 -1.24
CA VAL A 38 10.50 -13.98 -1.88
C VAL A 38 9.49 -13.73 -3.00
N LEU A 39 9.33 -14.70 -3.91
CA LEU A 39 8.30 -14.62 -4.94
C LEU A 39 6.93 -14.90 -4.30
N THR A 40 5.92 -14.16 -4.73
CA THR A 40 4.53 -14.49 -4.38
C THR A 40 4.20 -15.84 -5.02
N PRO A 41 3.64 -16.81 -4.26
CA PRO A 41 3.28 -18.11 -4.81
C PRO A 41 2.15 -17.99 -5.82
N HIS A 42 2.11 -18.92 -6.76
CA HIS A 42 1.05 -19.04 -7.76
C HIS A 42 0.51 -20.48 -7.76
N PRO A 43 -0.76 -20.70 -7.35
CA PRO A 43 -1.72 -19.71 -6.87
C PRO A 43 -1.30 -19.06 -5.53
N ALA A 44 -1.77 -17.83 -5.30
CA ALA A 44 -1.52 -17.08 -4.06
C ALA A 44 -2.49 -17.51 -2.94
N ALA A 45 -2.61 -18.83 -2.73
CA ALA A 45 -3.47 -19.44 -1.73
C ALA A 45 -3.00 -19.11 -0.29
N PRO A 46 -3.90 -19.07 0.70
CA PRO A 46 -3.58 -18.69 2.07
C PRO A 46 -2.36 -19.40 2.66
N GLU A 47 -2.31 -20.73 2.58
CA GLU A 47 -1.24 -21.54 3.17
C GLU A 47 0.12 -21.25 2.53
N ALA A 48 0.13 -21.08 1.20
CA ALA A 48 1.34 -20.80 0.44
C ALA A 48 1.88 -19.40 0.75
N VAL A 49 1.01 -18.40 0.84
CA VAL A 49 1.39 -17.03 1.21
C VAL A 49 1.88 -16.97 2.65
N VAL A 50 1.23 -17.67 3.57
CA VAL A 50 1.68 -17.79 4.97
C VAL A 50 3.08 -18.38 5.05
N ALA A 51 3.36 -19.45 4.30
CA ALA A 51 4.70 -20.04 4.25
C ALA A 51 5.75 -19.06 3.73
N ALA A 52 5.43 -18.32 2.66
CA ALA A 52 6.32 -17.31 2.09
C ALA A 52 6.56 -16.13 3.06
N VAL A 53 5.53 -15.67 3.77
CA VAL A 53 5.66 -14.66 4.83
C VAL A 53 6.56 -15.18 5.96
N ARG A 54 6.37 -16.42 6.41
CA ARG A 54 7.23 -17.03 7.42
C ARG A 54 8.70 -17.03 6.98
N GLU A 55 8.98 -17.44 5.74
CA GLU A 55 10.34 -17.42 5.19
C GLU A 55 10.95 -16.02 5.31
N VAL A 56 10.18 -14.98 5.02
CA VAL A 56 10.63 -13.59 5.16
C VAL A 56 10.90 -13.19 6.60
N VAL A 57 10.04 -13.56 7.54
CA VAL A 57 10.23 -13.23 8.98
C VAL A 57 11.41 -14.00 9.58
N ASP A 58 11.52 -15.29 9.28
CA ASP A 58 12.58 -16.17 9.78
C ASP A 58 13.96 -15.81 9.23
N HIS A 59 14.04 -15.24 8.01
CA HIS A 59 15.28 -14.70 7.46
C HIS A 59 15.99 -13.74 8.42
N PHE A 60 15.22 -12.90 9.13
CA PHE A 60 15.76 -11.93 10.08
C PHE A 60 15.82 -12.45 11.52
N GLY A 61 15.35 -13.69 11.77
CA GLY A 61 15.21 -14.22 13.13
C GLY A 61 14.32 -13.36 14.02
N TYR A 62 13.38 -12.60 13.44
CA TYR A 62 12.56 -11.64 14.17
C TYR A 62 11.50 -12.35 15.02
N ARG A 63 11.27 -11.87 16.24
CA ARG A 63 10.36 -12.49 17.23
C ARG A 63 9.41 -11.50 17.94
N GLY A 64 9.24 -10.30 17.38
CA GLY A 64 8.33 -9.26 17.91
C GLY A 64 7.03 -9.14 17.11
N PRO A 65 6.29 -8.02 17.29
CA PRO A 65 5.09 -7.73 16.50
C PRO A 65 5.37 -7.53 15.01
N VAL A 66 4.57 -8.17 14.16
CA VAL A 66 4.66 -8.12 12.70
C VAL A 66 3.42 -7.43 12.13
N GLY A 67 3.64 -6.45 11.27
CA GLY A 67 2.59 -5.86 10.46
C GLY A 67 2.63 -6.43 9.05
N LEU A 68 1.47 -6.76 8.49
CA LEU A 68 1.35 -7.32 7.16
C LEU A 68 0.34 -6.54 6.33
N THR A 69 0.78 -6.02 5.19
CA THR A 69 -0.18 -5.53 4.20
C THR A 69 -0.89 -6.70 3.53
N PHE A 70 -2.07 -6.44 2.98
CA PHE A 70 -2.81 -7.35 2.13
C PHE A 70 -3.41 -6.60 0.94
N PRO A 71 -3.34 -7.14 -0.29
CA PRO A 71 -3.83 -6.48 -1.50
C PRO A 71 -5.36 -6.66 -1.65
N GLY A 72 -6.09 -6.09 -0.69
CA GLY A 72 -7.55 -6.12 -0.61
C GLY A 72 -8.07 -5.50 0.69
N VAL A 73 -9.39 -5.51 0.86
CA VAL A 73 -10.08 -4.95 2.02
C VAL A 73 -9.87 -5.85 3.25
N VAL A 74 -9.52 -5.24 4.38
CA VAL A 74 -9.34 -5.91 5.67
C VAL A 74 -10.17 -5.20 6.73
N VAL A 75 -11.13 -5.91 7.33
CA VAL A 75 -12.03 -5.36 8.36
C VAL A 75 -11.97 -6.25 9.59
N GLY A 76 -11.48 -5.70 10.71
CA GLY A 76 -11.36 -6.44 11.97
C GLY A 76 -10.49 -7.70 11.84
N GLY A 77 -9.35 -7.60 11.13
CA GLY A 77 -8.44 -8.71 10.87
C GLY A 77 -8.89 -9.70 9.79
N ARG A 78 -10.13 -9.56 9.27
CA ARG A 78 -10.71 -10.44 8.25
C ARG A 78 -10.64 -9.83 6.86
N THR A 79 -10.17 -10.59 5.89
CA THR A 79 -10.14 -10.18 4.48
C THR A 79 -11.55 -10.24 3.88
N ARG A 80 -11.88 -9.26 3.03
CA ARG A 80 -13.23 -9.10 2.44
C ARG A 80 -13.23 -9.13 0.92
N THR A 81 -12.13 -8.72 0.31
CA THR A 81 -11.96 -8.76 -1.14
C THR A 81 -10.64 -9.45 -1.48
N ALA A 82 -10.58 -10.02 -2.67
CA ALA A 82 -9.43 -10.76 -3.18
C ALA A 82 -9.31 -10.53 -4.69
N ALA A 83 -9.16 -9.27 -5.12
CA ALA A 83 -9.17 -8.93 -6.55
C ALA A 83 -7.96 -9.50 -7.30
N ASN A 84 -6.79 -9.51 -6.65
CA ASN A 84 -5.51 -9.90 -7.24
C ASN A 84 -4.83 -11.08 -6.53
N VAL A 85 -5.57 -11.80 -5.68
CA VAL A 85 -5.11 -12.99 -4.94
C VAL A 85 -6.17 -14.09 -4.98
N ASP A 86 -5.88 -15.24 -4.39
CA ASP A 86 -6.79 -16.39 -4.40
C ASP A 86 -8.14 -16.07 -3.71
N GLN A 87 -9.25 -16.63 -4.21
CA GLN A 87 -10.58 -16.38 -3.64
C GLN A 87 -10.75 -17.00 -2.24
N GLY A 88 -9.92 -17.96 -1.86
CA GLY A 88 -9.88 -18.54 -0.51
C GLY A 88 -9.56 -17.52 0.59
N TRP A 89 -9.13 -16.31 0.23
CA TRP A 89 -8.99 -15.20 1.16
C TRP A 89 -10.31 -14.50 1.51
N ILE A 90 -11.38 -14.64 0.73
CA ILE A 90 -12.63 -13.95 1.02
C ILE A 90 -13.22 -14.49 2.33
N ASP A 91 -13.52 -13.57 3.25
CA ASP A 91 -14.04 -13.86 4.60
C ASP A 91 -13.10 -14.71 5.47
N LEU A 92 -11.82 -14.82 5.14
CA LEU A 92 -10.82 -15.51 5.96
C LEU A 92 -10.33 -14.63 7.11
N ASP A 93 -10.22 -15.21 8.32
CA ASP A 93 -9.55 -14.58 9.45
C ASP A 93 -8.03 -14.55 9.23
N ALA A 94 -7.58 -13.63 8.37
CA ALA A 94 -6.19 -13.50 7.97
C ALA A 94 -5.29 -13.18 9.17
N GLU A 95 -5.73 -12.28 10.05
CA GLU A 95 -4.95 -11.90 11.23
C GLU A 95 -4.79 -13.06 12.22
N GLY A 96 -5.86 -13.82 12.50
CA GLY A 96 -5.78 -15.04 13.29
C GLY A 96 -4.86 -16.09 12.65
N LEU A 97 -5.01 -16.32 11.35
CA LEU A 97 -4.18 -17.26 10.57
C LEU A 97 -2.69 -16.91 10.66
N PHE A 98 -2.33 -15.64 10.47
CA PHE A 98 -0.94 -15.21 10.57
C PHE A 98 -0.41 -15.28 12.00
N ARG A 99 -1.21 -14.95 13.02
CA ARG A 99 -0.81 -15.10 14.43
C ARG A 99 -0.48 -16.54 14.79
N GLU A 100 -1.40 -17.45 14.47
CA GLU A 100 -1.22 -18.89 14.75
C GLU A 100 -0.03 -19.45 14.00
N SER A 101 0.08 -19.10 12.71
CA SER A 101 1.17 -19.62 11.89
C SER A 101 2.50 -19.07 12.35
N LEU A 102 2.66 -17.75 12.45
CA LEU A 102 3.95 -17.15 12.79
C LEU A 102 4.37 -17.37 14.24
N ASP A 103 3.43 -17.71 15.13
CA ASP A 103 3.61 -17.72 16.59
C ASP A 103 4.09 -16.34 17.10
N LEU A 104 3.53 -15.27 16.50
CA LEU A 104 3.88 -13.87 16.77
C LEU A 104 2.64 -12.98 16.78
N PRO A 105 2.65 -11.84 17.50
CA PRO A 105 1.63 -10.82 17.33
C PRO A 105 1.64 -10.33 15.87
N ALA A 106 0.54 -10.54 15.16
CA ALA A 106 0.36 -10.08 13.79
C ALA A 106 -0.77 -9.05 13.71
N THR A 107 -0.63 -8.07 12.84
CA THR A 107 -1.67 -7.10 12.45
C THR A 107 -1.76 -7.07 10.94
N VAL A 108 -2.97 -7.17 10.39
CA VAL A 108 -3.18 -7.16 8.93
C VAL A 108 -3.96 -5.92 8.54
N LEU A 109 -3.53 -5.25 7.46
CA LEU A 109 -4.22 -4.08 6.90
C LEU A 109 -4.09 -4.03 5.39
N ASN A 110 -4.90 -3.21 4.74
CA ASN A 110 -4.80 -2.98 3.31
C ASN A 110 -3.43 -2.36 2.92
N ASP A 111 -2.91 -2.72 1.76
CA ASP A 111 -1.60 -2.26 1.25
C ASP A 111 -1.54 -0.76 0.95
N ALA A 112 -2.60 -0.20 0.35
CA ALA A 112 -2.70 1.23 0.12
C ALA A 112 -2.88 2.01 1.44
N ASP A 113 -3.69 1.50 2.37
CA ASP A 113 -3.83 2.07 3.72
C ASP A 113 -2.49 2.12 4.45
N ALA A 114 -1.72 1.03 4.41
CA ALA A 114 -0.36 1.00 4.97
C ALA A 114 0.55 2.04 4.32
N ALA A 115 0.61 2.08 2.98
CA ALA A 115 1.40 3.07 2.27
C ALA A 115 0.98 4.51 2.63
N GLY A 116 -0.32 4.73 2.80
CA GLY A 116 -0.87 6.01 3.24
C GLY A 116 -0.43 6.41 4.64
N LEU A 117 -0.49 5.49 5.61
CA LEU A 117 -0.05 5.74 6.99
C LEU A 117 1.42 6.17 7.03
N ALA A 118 2.25 5.49 6.23
CA ALA A 118 3.66 5.81 6.06
C ALA A 118 3.88 7.21 5.49
N GLU A 119 3.20 7.57 4.40
CA GLU A 119 3.34 8.89 3.76
C GLU A 119 2.81 10.05 4.61
N ILE A 120 1.73 9.83 5.37
CA ILE A 120 1.14 10.85 6.24
C ILE A 120 2.04 11.10 7.46
N ALA A 121 2.67 10.06 8.02
CA ALA A 121 3.53 10.21 9.19
C ALA A 121 4.95 10.71 8.83
N HIS A 122 5.52 10.23 7.73
CA HIS A 122 6.94 10.40 7.44
C HIS A 122 7.26 10.93 6.04
N GLY A 123 6.28 11.08 5.16
CA GLY A 123 6.50 11.43 3.75
C GLY A 123 5.75 12.67 3.30
N ALA A 124 5.28 12.65 2.05
CA ALA A 124 4.71 13.83 1.38
C ALA A 124 3.40 14.34 2.02
N GLY A 125 2.74 13.52 2.84
CA GLY A 125 1.50 13.87 3.53
C GLY A 125 1.71 14.53 4.88
N ARG A 126 2.95 14.67 5.34
CA ARG A 126 3.26 15.23 6.65
C ARG A 126 2.74 16.65 6.79
N ASP A 127 2.17 16.94 7.97
CA ASP A 127 1.61 18.24 8.36
C ASP A 127 0.46 18.76 7.47
N GLN A 128 -0.04 17.93 6.54
CA GLN A 128 -1.19 18.27 5.71
C GLN A 128 -2.49 18.18 6.52
N GLN A 129 -3.36 19.15 6.29
CA GLN A 129 -4.71 19.20 6.86
C GLN A 129 -5.76 18.97 5.78
N GLY A 130 -6.98 18.63 6.18
CA GLY A 130 -8.07 18.34 5.27
C GLY A 130 -7.98 16.95 4.64
N VAL A 131 -8.54 16.84 3.44
CA VAL A 131 -8.64 15.63 2.64
C VAL A 131 -7.34 15.39 1.86
N VAL A 132 -6.67 14.29 2.19
CA VAL A 132 -5.49 13.79 1.45
C VAL A 132 -5.79 12.42 0.88
N LEU A 133 -5.42 12.21 -0.37
CA LEU A 133 -5.54 10.91 -1.03
C LEU A 133 -4.16 10.36 -1.36
N VAL A 134 -3.92 9.12 -0.98
CA VAL A 134 -2.75 8.37 -1.44
C VAL A 134 -3.22 7.34 -2.45
N LEU A 135 -2.79 7.46 -3.70
CA LEU A 135 -3.21 6.61 -4.80
C LEU A 135 -2.01 5.80 -5.30
N THR A 136 -2.08 4.47 -5.19
CA THR A 136 -0.99 3.58 -5.59
C THR A 136 -1.28 2.96 -6.96
N PHE A 137 -0.37 3.12 -7.92
CA PHE A 137 -0.55 2.57 -9.26
C PHE A 137 0.40 1.38 -9.47
N GLY A 138 -0.18 0.19 -9.53
CA GLY A 138 0.53 -1.09 -9.67
C GLY A 138 -0.23 -2.04 -10.59
N THR A 139 -0.41 -3.29 -10.16
CA THR A 139 -1.27 -4.26 -10.84
C THR A 139 -2.70 -3.69 -10.96
N GLY A 140 -3.22 -3.16 -9.87
CA GLY A 140 -4.45 -2.37 -9.80
C GLY A 140 -4.19 -0.89 -9.46
N ILE A 141 -5.23 -0.22 -8.97
CA ILE A 141 -5.13 1.10 -8.33
C ILE A 141 -5.60 0.97 -6.88
N GLY A 142 -4.67 1.11 -5.93
CA GLY A 142 -5.01 1.18 -4.50
C GLY A 142 -5.27 2.63 -4.09
N SER A 143 -6.02 2.80 -3.00
CA SER A 143 -6.31 4.12 -2.44
C SER A 143 -6.37 4.11 -0.93
N ALA A 144 -5.82 5.15 -0.31
CA ALA A 144 -6.03 5.48 1.08
C ALA A 144 -6.50 6.93 1.20
N LEU A 145 -7.57 7.13 1.94
CA LEU A 145 -8.17 8.45 2.19
C LEU A 145 -7.86 8.88 3.61
N PHE A 146 -7.42 10.12 3.76
CA PHE A 146 -7.18 10.73 5.06
C PHE A 146 -8.01 12.00 5.20
N VAL A 147 -8.52 12.22 6.41
CA VAL A 147 -9.13 13.49 6.82
C VAL A 147 -8.39 13.95 8.08
N ASP A 148 -7.71 15.08 7.97
CA ASP A 148 -6.90 15.66 9.05
C ASP A 148 -5.90 14.65 9.65
N GLY A 149 -5.18 13.96 8.76
CA GLY A 149 -4.18 12.95 9.11
C GLY A 149 -4.76 11.62 9.62
N LYS A 150 -6.09 11.47 9.72
CA LYS A 150 -6.75 10.24 10.16
C LYS A 150 -7.20 9.42 8.95
N LEU A 151 -6.79 8.14 8.94
CA LEU A 151 -7.17 7.19 7.91
C LEU A 151 -8.69 6.93 7.94
N VAL A 152 -9.33 7.04 6.78
CA VAL A 152 -10.60 6.42 6.46
C VAL A 152 -10.26 5.09 5.77
N PRO A 153 -10.37 3.95 6.49
CA PRO A 153 -9.79 2.70 6.02
C PRO A 153 -10.57 2.11 4.84
N ASN A 154 -9.87 1.25 4.08
CA ASN A 154 -10.45 0.36 3.08
C ASN A 154 -11.15 1.07 1.91
N THR A 155 -10.70 2.26 1.52
CA THR A 155 -11.19 2.87 0.29
C THR A 155 -10.70 2.11 -0.93
N GLU A 156 -11.61 1.83 -1.87
CA GLU A 156 -11.35 1.04 -3.08
C GLU A 156 -11.62 1.87 -4.34
N LEU A 157 -10.96 3.04 -4.43
CA LEU A 157 -11.21 4.03 -5.50
C LEU A 157 -10.75 3.55 -6.88
N GLY A 158 -9.87 2.56 -6.95
CA GLY A 158 -9.50 1.91 -8.21
C GLY A 158 -10.65 1.20 -8.92
N HIS A 159 -11.68 0.82 -8.17
CA HIS A 159 -12.90 0.18 -8.68
C HIS A 159 -14.01 1.19 -9.03
N LEU A 160 -13.76 2.50 -8.92
CA LEU A 160 -14.69 3.50 -9.46
C LEU A 160 -14.89 3.28 -10.96
N GLU A 161 -16.14 3.44 -11.41
CA GLU A 161 -16.45 3.32 -12.82
C GLU A 161 -15.92 4.53 -13.60
N LEU A 162 -15.11 4.26 -14.64
CA LEU A 162 -14.63 5.24 -15.58
C LEU A 162 -14.81 4.75 -17.02
N ARG A 163 -15.72 5.41 -17.75
CA ARG A 163 -16.18 5.00 -19.09
C ARG A 163 -16.72 3.56 -19.12
N GLY A 164 -17.60 3.22 -18.18
CA GLY A 164 -18.27 1.91 -18.12
C GLY A 164 -17.37 0.74 -17.74
N LYS A 165 -16.21 0.99 -17.13
CA LYS A 165 -15.24 -0.02 -16.67
C LYS A 165 -14.60 0.45 -15.38
N ASP A 166 -14.13 -0.46 -14.54
CA ASP A 166 -13.27 -0.13 -13.40
C ASP A 166 -12.08 0.73 -13.84
N ALA A 167 -11.81 1.80 -13.10
CA ALA A 167 -10.76 2.77 -13.40
C ALA A 167 -9.38 2.10 -13.51
N GLU A 168 -9.08 1.12 -12.66
CA GLU A 168 -7.81 0.41 -12.69
C GLU A 168 -7.55 -0.35 -14.00
N ARG A 169 -8.61 -0.84 -14.68
CA ARG A 169 -8.46 -1.50 -15.98
C ARG A 169 -7.97 -0.56 -17.07
N ARG A 170 -8.13 0.75 -16.87
CA ARG A 170 -7.69 1.81 -17.79
C ARG A 170 -6.37 2.45 -17.36
N ALA A 171 -6.25 2.79 -16.08
CA ALA A 171 -5.24 3.71 -15.58
C ALA A 171 -4.19 3.06 -14.65
N SER A 172 -4.28 1.78 -14.30
CA SER A 172 -3.22 1.12 -13.51
C SER A 172 -1.88 1.06 -14.27
N ALA A 173 -0.79 0.78 -13.56
CA ALA A 173 0.52 0.59 -14.19
C ALA A 173 0.52 -0.65 -15.10
N ALA A 174 -0.16 -1.73 -14.69
CA ALA A 174 -0.34 -2.91 -15.53
C ALA A 174 -1.21 -2.61 -16.76
N ALA A 175 -2.18 -1.70 -16.68
CA ALA A 175 -2.95 -1.26 -17.84
C ALA A 175 -2.06 -0.51 -18.86
N ARG A 176 -1.12 0.31 -18.39
CA ARG A 176 -0.11 0.96 -19.26
C ARG A 176 0.65 -0.07 -20.09
N GLU A 177 1.14 -1.12 -19.42
CA GLU A 177 1.96 -2.15 -20.04
C GLU A 177 1.14 -3.04 -20.98
N ARG A 178 -0.02 -3.52 -20.52
CA ARG A 178 -0.93 -4.36 -21.31
C ARG A 178 -1.39 -3.69 -22.60
N HIS A 179 -1.54 -2.37 -22.59
CA HIS A 179 -1.96 -1.58 -23.76
C HIS A 179 -0.80 -0.89 -24.46
N GLU A 180 0.46 -1.20 -24.10
CA GLU A 180 1.69 -0.68 -24.70
C GLU A 180 1.72 0.85 -24.81
N LEU A 181 1.15 1.54 -23.81
CA LEU A 181 1.00 2.98 -23.84
C LEU A 181 2.33 3.69 -23.58
N SER A 182 2.54 4.79 -24.31
CA SER A 182 3.54 5.78 -23.95
C SER A 182 3.21 6.42 -22.59
N TRP A 183 4.18 7.08 -21.97
CA TRP A 183 3.93 7.81 -20.72
C TRP A 183 2.92 8.95 -20.92
N ALA A 184 2.92 9.59 -22.09
CA ALA A 184 1.96 10.65 -22.41
C ALA A 184 0.53 10.11 -22.56
N ASP A 185 0.35 9.03 -23.33
CA ASP A 185 -0.98 8.43 -23.53
C ASP A 185 -1.56 7.86 -22.23
N TRP A 186 -0.70 7.31 -21.38
CA TRP A 186 -1.10 6.83 -20.07
C TRP A 186 -1.39 7.98 -19.10
N ALA A 187 -0.62 9.06 -19.14
CA ALA A 187 -0.88 10.26 -18.33
C ALA A 187 -2.29 10.79 -18.60
N VAL A 188 -2.77 10.80 -19.85
CA VAL A 188 -4.16 11.18 -20.18
C VAL A 188 -5.20 10.32 -19.45
N ARG A 189 -4.94 9.02 -19.29
CA ARG A 189 -5.86 8.12 -18.56
C ARG A 189 -5.80 8.34 -17.05
N VAL A 190 -4.60 8.61 -16.52
CA VAL A 190 -4.42 8.97 -15.11
C VAL A 190 -5.11 10.30 -14.82
N ASP A 191 -4.95 11.28 -15.70
CA ASP A 191 -5.55 12.61 -15.57
C ASP A 191 -7.09 12.53 -15.54
N GLU A 192 -7.68 11.74 -16.44
CA GLU A 192 -9.13 11.47 -16.44
C GLU A 192 -9.62 10.80 -15.15
N TYR A 193 -8.81 9.90 -14.57
CA TYR A 193 -9.11 9.28 -13.28
C TYR A 193 -8.99 10.28 -12.12
N LEU A 194 -7.96 11.13 -12.14
CA LEU A 194 -7.77 12.18 -11.13
C LEU A 194 -8.90 13.21 -11.17
N ASP A 195 -9.42 13.56 -12.35
CA ASP A 195 -10.59 14.44 -12.48
C ASP A 195 -11.83 13.85 -11.79
N LEU A 196 -12.06 12.54 -11.96
CA LEU A 196 -13.15 11.84 -11.29
C LEU A 196 -12.99 11.91 -9.76
N VAL A 197 -11.79 11.60 -9.27
CA VAL A 197 -11.50 11.57 -7.84
C VAL A 197 -11.58 12.98 -7.22
N GLU A 198 -11.03 14.00 -7.88
CA GLU A 198 -11.09 15.38 -7.41
C GLU A 198 -12.53 15.91 -7.35
N ARG A 199 -13.35 15.57 -8.35
CA ARG A 199 -14.78 15.92 -8.34
C ARG A 199 -15.54 15.29 -7.17
N LEU A 200 -15.15 14.08 -6.74
CA LEU A 200 -15.83 13.35 -5.67
C LEU A 200 -15.40 13.79 -4.27
N PHE A 201 -14.11 14.13 -4.10
CA PHE A 201 -13.53 14.32 -2.77
C PHE A 201 -12.92 15.70 -2.52
N SER A 202 -12.64 16.48 -3.57
CA SER A 202 -11.99 17.80 -3.49
C SER A 202 -10.75 17.81 -2.57
N PRO A 203 -9.78 16.92 -2.80
CA PRO A 203 -8.61 16.78 -1.93
C PRO A 203 -7.69 18.01 -2.01
N GLN A 204 -7.00 18.32 -0.91
CA GLN A 204 -5.93 19.32 -0.90
C GLN A 204 -4.65 18.74 -1.53
N LEU A 205 -4.41 17.45 -1.31
CA LEU A 205 -3.22 16.74 -1.77
C LEU A 205 -3.58 15.35 -2.30
N VAL A 206 -2.98 14.99 -3.44
CA VAL A 206 -2.93 13.63 -3.97
C VAL A 206 -1.48 13.18 -4.04
N ILE A 207 -1.16 12.11 -3.31
CA ILE A 207 0.15 11.48 -3.29
C ILE A 207 0.11 10.26 -4.21
N ILE A 208 0.97 10.24 -5.22
CA ILE A 208 1.05 9.16 -6.20
C ILE A 208 2.11 8.15 -5.79
N GLY A 209 1.65 7.01 -5.27
CA GLY A 209 2.46 5.88 -4.85
C GLY A 209 2.54 4.74 -5.87
N GLY A 210 2.94 3.56 -5.40
CA GLY A 210 3.16 2.38 -6.25
C GLY A 210 4.44 2.47 -7.09
N GLY A 211 4.70 1.47 -7.92
CA GLY A 211 5.98 1.35 -8.65
C GLY A 211 6.25 2.48 -9.63
N VAL A 212 5.20 3.13 -10.14
CA VAL A 212 5.31 4.25 -11.09
C VAL A 212 5.79 5.54 -10.44
N SER A 213 5.66 5.69 -9.11
CA SER A 213 6.10 6.90 -8.40
C SER A 213 7.59 7.17 -8.62
N ARG A 214 8.42 6.14 -8.81
CA ARG A 214 9.85 6.25 -9.16
C ARG A 214 10.12 6.88 -10.53
N LYS A 215 9.11 6.90 -11.40
CA LYS A 215 9.17 7.44 -12.77
C LYS A 215 8.26 8.68 -12.90
N HIS A 216 7.97 9.35 -11.78
CA HIS A 216 7.05 10.49 -11.72
C HIS A 216 7.38 11.60 -12.73
N GLU A 217 8.66 11.87 -12.97
CA GLU A 217 9.14 12.87 -13.93
C GLU A 217 8.66 12.60 -15.37
N LYS A 218 8.31 11.35 -15.69
CA LYS A 218 7.84 10.97 -17.03
C LYS A 218 6.37 11.27 -17.28
N PHE A 219 5.56 11.48 -16.24
CA PHE A 219 4.11 11.64 -16.39
C PHE A 219 3.47 12.74 -15.54
N LEU A 220 3.98 13.04 -14.34
CA LEU A 220 3.42 14.14 -13.52
C LEU A 220 3.45 15.48 -14.25
N PRO A 221 4.52 15.87 -14.99
CA PRO A 221 4.52 17.11 -15.75
C PRO A 221 3.52 17.14 -16.91
N LEU A 222 2.96 15.99 -17.30
CA LEU A 222 1.99 15.85 -18.39
C LEU A 222 0.54 15.91 -17.90
N LEU A 223 0.32 15.90 -16.57
CA LEU A 223 -1.01 16.01 -15.98
C LEU A 223 -1.55 17.44 -16.12
N SER A 224 -2.86 17.57 -16.24
CA SER A 224 -3.51 18.87 -16.26
C SER A 224 -3.37 19.57 -14.91
N LYS A 225 -3.33 20.90 -14.96
CA LYS A 225 -3.40 21.72 -13.74
C LYS A 225 -4.75 21.51 -13.07
N ARG A 226 -4.73 21.33 -11.76
CA ARG A 226 -5.92 21.09 -10.95
C ARG A 226 -5.81 21.78 -9.59
N ALA A 227 -6.89 21.81 -8.82
CA ALA A 227 -6.92 22.48 -7.52
C ALA A 227 -6.13 21.69 -6.48
N ALA A 228 -6.25 20.36 -6.51
CA ALA A 228 -5.44 19.48 -5.68
C ALA A 228 -3.96 19.55 -6.08
N THR A 229 -3.06 19.62 -5.10
CA THR A 229 -1.63 19.43 -5.38
C THR A 229 -1.38 17.94 -5.65
N VAL A 230 -0.61 17.60 -6.69
CA VAL A 230 -0.27 16.19 -7.00
C VAL A 230 1.24 16.00 -6.92
N VAL A 231 1.68 15.09 -6.06
CA VAL A 231 3.11 14.83 -5.78
C VAL A 231 3.41 13.34 -5.79
N PRO A 232 4.65 12.92 -6.08
CA PRO A 232 5.04 11.53 -5.88
C PRO A 232 5.17 11.19 -4.38
N ALA A 233 4.90 9.95 -4.03
CA ALA A 233 5.22 9.39 -2.70
C ALA A 233 6.73 9.48 -2.40
N GLU A 234 7.09 9.86 -1.18
CA GLU A 234 8.48 10.00 -0.74
C GLU A 234 9.11 8.67 -0.34
N LEU A 235 8.37 7.81 0.37
CA LEU A 235 8.83 6.50 0.84
C LEU A 235 8.76 5.44 -0.27
N ARG A 236 8.11 5.74 -1.41
CA ARG A 236 8.13 4.95 -2.65
C ARG A 236 7.79 3.47 -2.42
N ASN A 237 8.78 2.58 -2.49
CA ASN A 237 8.56 1.13 -2.39
C ASN A 237 8.58 0.61 -0.96
N ASP A 238 9.01 1.45 -0.02
CA ASP A 238 9.16 1.07 1.38
C ASP A 238 7.92 1.50 2.18
N ALA A 239 7.06 2.36 1.61
CA ALA A 239 5.82 2.83 2.23
C ALA A 239 4.93 1.69 2.77
N GLY A 240 4.73 0.61 2.00
CA GLY A 240 3.94 -0.54 2.45
C GLY A 240 4.57 -1.26 3.66
N ILE A 241 5.89 -1.49 3.64
CA ILE A 241 6.63 -2.12 4.74
C ILE A 241 6.60 -1.23 5.99
N VAL A 242 6.88 0.06 5.83
CA VAL A 242 6.92 1.03 6.93
C VAL A 242 5.53 1.17 7.56
N GLY A 243 4.50 1.36 6.75
CA GLY A 243 3.12 1.48 7.23
C GLY A 243 2.60 0.23 7.93
N ALA A 244 2.98 -0.96 7.42
CA ALA A 244 2.66 -2.21 8.08
C ALA A 244 3.34 -2.29 9.46
N ALA A 245 4.65 -2.02 9.53
CA ALA A 245 5.37 -2.01 10.80
C ALA A 245 4.77 -1.01 11.80
N MET A 246 4.35 0.18 11.35
CA MET A 246 3.65 1.16 12.19
C MET A 246 2.33 0.62 12.73
N ALA A 247 1.55 -0.07 11.91
CA ALA A 247 0.29 -0.69 12.35
C ALA A 247 0.49 -1.77 13.43
N ALA A 248 1.64 -2.46 13.39
CA ALA A 248 2.00 -3.47 14.38
C ALA A 248 2.29 -2.90 15.78
N ALA A 249 2.51 -1.57 15.91
CA ALA A 249 2.71 -0.92 17.20
C ALA A 249 1.45 -0.95 18.09
N GLY A 250 0.27 -1.21 17.49
CA GLY A 250 -1.03 -1.15 18.14
C GLY A 250 -1.55 0.29 18.35
N PRO A 251 -2.85 0.47 18.64
CA PRO A 251 -3.39 1.79 18.98
C PRO A 251 -2.87 2.22 20.36
N GLY A 252 -1.83 3.04 20.39
CA GLY A 252 -1.38 3.75 21.58
C GLY A 252 0.08 3.49 21.97
N ARG A 253 0.98 4.34 21.44
CA ARG A 253 2.10 4.91 22.19
C ARG A 253 2.20 6.39 21.86
#